data_AF-A0A6L7YND1-F1
#
_entry.id   AF-A0A6L7YND1-F1
#
_cell.length_a   1.000
_cell.length_b   1.000
_cell.length_c   1.000
_cell.angle_alpha   90.00
_cell.angle_beta   90.00
_cell.angle_gamma   90.00
#
_symmetry.space_group_name_H-M   'P 1'
#
loop_
_entity.id
_entity.type
_entity.pdbx_description
1 polymer ?
#
loop_
_entity_poly.entity_id
_entity_poly.type
_entity_poly.pdbx_seq_one_letter_code
_entity_poly.pdbx_strand_id
1 'polypeptide(L)'
;MLVYCYTCTWLEVEFQAKKKMMSLKSRILRLLGRSGLPHPCEEARANSSDYIDGEIDATLEARIRAHLSDCPLCEAFFRTLRETIAALRGMPSQAAPAGFVERVRENIGSQ
;
A
#
# COMPACT_ATOMS: atom_id res chain seq x y z
N MET A 1 49.42 12.34 -3.28
CA MET A 1 48.89 13.71 -3.40
C MET A 1 47.41 13.59 -3.79
N LEU A 2 46.55 13.47 -2.77
CA LEU A 2 45.10 13.77 -2.68
C LEU A 2 44.28 13.62 -3.99
N VAL A 3 43.58 12.53 -4.33
CA VAL A 3 42.38 11.91 -3.72
C VAL A 3 41.44 12.93 -3.07
N TYR A 4 40.43 13.41 -3.80
CA TYR A 4 39.04 13.69 -3.36
C TYR A 4 38.21 14.31 -4.49
N CYS A 5 37.03 13.73 -4.79
CA CYS A 5 35.87 14.52 -5.21
C CYS A 5 34.61 13.91 -4.59
N TYR A 6 34.30 14.42 -3.40
CA TYR A 6 33.18 14.12 -2.54
C TYR A 6 31.83 14.56 -3.14
N THR A 7 31.23 13.78 -4.03
CA THR A 7 29.83 14.03 -4.41
C THR A 7 28.95 12.78 -4.49
N CYS A 8 29.38 11.67 -3.88
CA CYS A 8 28.59 10.42 -3.83
C CYS A 8 27.65 10.29 -2.61
N THR A 9 27.33 11.37 -1.87
CA THR A 9 26.47 11.28 -0.66
C THR A 9 25.58 12.51 -0.40
N TRP A 10 25.30 13.35 -1.40
CA TRP A 10 24.58 14.64 -1.19
C TRP A 10 23.19 14.76 -1.86
N LEU A 11 22.59 13.65 -2.29
CA LEU A 11 21.22 13.63 -2.88
C LEU A 11 20.19 12.78 -2.10
N GLU A 12 20.59 12.12 -1.01
CA GLU A 12 19.66 11.31 -0.19
C GLU A 12 19.15 12.03 1.07
N VAL A 13 19.78 13.12 1.48
CA VAL A 13 19.47 13.79 2.77
C VAL A 13 18.45 14.94 2.64
N GLU A 14 18.40 15.63 1.49
CA GLU A 14 17.46 16.77 1.31
C GLU A 14 16.00 16.35 1.09
N PHE A 15 15.73 15.13 0.64
CA PHE A 15 14.37 14.61 0.51
C PHE A 15 13.65 14.47 1.87
N GLN A 16 14.41 14.45 2.98
CA GLN A 16 13.88 14.34 4.34
C GLN A 16 13.44 15.67 4.95
N ALA A 17 13.89 16.82 4.42
CA ALA A 17 13.58 18.13 5.00
C ALA A 17 12.17 18.63 4.61
N LYS A 18 11.68 18.32 3.39
CA LYS A 18 10.30 18.63 2.98
C LYS A 18 9.25 17.72 3.64
N LYS A 19 9.66 16.55 4.13
CA LYS A 19 8.84 15.55 4.86
C LYS A 19 8.34 16.04 6.23
N LYS A 20 9.07 16.95 6.88
CA LYS A 20 8.81 17.34 8.28
C LYS A 20 7.70 18.39 8.44
N MET A 21 7.43 19.17 7.39
CA MET A 21 6.54 20.34 7.45
C MET A 21 5.08 20.07 7.01
N MET A 22 4.77 18.85 6.56
CA MET A 22 3.41 18.43 6.17
C MET A 22 2.76 17.47 7.17
N SER A 23 3.28 17.42 8.40
CA SER A 23 2.66 16.76 9.57
C SER A 23 1.98 17.77 10.52
N LEU A 24 2.22 19.08 10.35
CA LEU A 24 1.70 20.11 11.27
C LEU A 24 0.28 20.57 10.91
N LYS A 25 -0.05 20.68 9.63
CA LYS A 25 -1.39 21.10 9.17
C LYS A 25 -2.49 20.12 9.61
N SER A 26 -2.18 18.82 9.71
CA SER A 26 -3.09 17.79 10.22
C SER A 26 -3.21 17.76 11.75
N ARG A 27 -2.30 18.41 12.49
CA ARG A 27 -2.36 18.50 13.96
C ARG A 27 -3.28 19.61 14.44
N ILE A 28 -3.30 20.75 13.74
CA ILE A 28 -4.19 21.87 14.05
C ILE A 28 -5.65 21.53 13.70
N LEU A 29 -5.88 20.82 12.59
CA LEU A 29 -7.21 20.39 12.15
C LEU A 29 -7.88 19.37 13.10
N ARG A 30 -7.09 18.63 13.89
CA ARG A 30 -7.57 17.63 14.87
C ARG A 30 -8.24 18.25 16.11
N LEU A 31 -7.93 19.50 16.43
CA LEU A 31 -8.43 20.17 17.64
C LEU A 31 -9.81 20.81 17.43
N LEU A 32 -10.30 20.91 16.19
CA LEU A 32 -11.50 21.67 15.84
C LEU A 32 -12.60 20.85 15.14
N GLY A 33 -12.49 19.51 15.04
CA GLY A 33 -13.39 18.72 14.19
C GLY A 33 -13.90 17.43 14.83
N ARG A 34 -15.07 17.50 15.47
CA ARG A 34 -15.91 16.33 15.75
C ARG A 34 -16.54 15.88 14.43
N SER A 35 -15.82 15.10 13.64
CA SER A 35 -16.31 14.53 12.39
C SER A 35 -16.13 13.03 12.48
N GLY A 36 -17.22 12.26 12.40
CA GLY A 36 -17.20 10.78 12.41
C GLY A 36 -16.64 10.16 11.12
N LEU A 37 -15.79 10.88 10.39
CA LEU A 37 -15.13 10.39 9.20
C LEU A 37 -13.77 9.80 9.60
N PRO A 38 -13.42 8.59 9.12
CA PRO A 38 -12.14 7.98 9.42
C PRO A 38 -10.99 8.86 8.96
N HIS A 39 -9.87 8.79 9.68
CA HIS A 39 -8.68 9.55 9.30
C HIS A 39 -8.18 9.07 7.92
N PRO A 40 -7.68 9.93 7.01
CA PRO A 40 -7.30 9.51 5.65
C PRO A 40 -6.29 8.35 5.61
N CYS A 41 -5.33 8.31 6.54
CA CYS A 41 -4.40 7.17 6.67
C CYS A 41 -5.07 5.87 7.12
N GLU A 42 -6.15 5.95 7.88
CA GLU A 42 -6.92 4.80 8.37
C GLU A 42 -7.81 4.28 7.25
N GLU A 43 -8.53 5.17 6.57
CA GLU A 43 -9.33 4.84 5.38
C GLU A 43 -8.49 4.21 4.27
N ALA A 44 -7.33 4.77 3.95
CA ALA A 44 -6.44 4.19 2.94
C ALA A 44 -5.93 2.80 3.34
N ARG A 45 -5.64 2.56 4.62
CA ARG A 45 -5.17 1.26 5.10
C ARG A 45 -6.30 0.23 5.13
N ALA A 46 -7.50 0.63 5.54
CA ALA A 46 -8.68 -0.22 5.59
C ALA A 46 -9.07 -0.74 4.20
N ASN A 47 -8.90 0.08 3.16
CA ASN A 47 -9.25 -0.25 1.77
C ASN A 47 -8.02 -0.68 0.93
N SER A 48 -6.94 -1.13 1.57
CA SER A 48 -5.68 -1.38 0.86
C SER A 48 -5.71 -2.60 -0.06
N SER A 49 -6.41 -3.67 0.33
CA SER A 49 -6.61 -4.86 -0.50
C SER A 49 -7.43 -4.52 -1.74
N ASP A 50 -8.65 -3.99 -1.55
CA ASP A 50 -9.57 -3.59 -2.62
C ASP A 50 -8.91 -2.62 -3.61
N TYR A 51 -8.13 -1.65 -3.11
CA TYR A 51 -7.36 -0.73 -3.96
C TYR A 51 -6.27 -1.43 -4.78
N ILE A 52 -5.59 -2.44 -4.22
CA ILE A 52 -4.54 -3.19 -4.93
C ILE A 52 -5.16 -4.12 -5.97
N ASP A 53 -6.28 -4.76 -5.64
CA ASP A 53 -6.99 -5.68 -6.52
C ASP A 53 -7.85 -4.96 -7.57
N GLY A 54 -8.04 -3.64 -7.43
CA GLY A 54 -8.83 -2.81 -8.34
C GLY A 54 -10.34 -2.91 -8.11
N GLU A 55 -10.75 -3.51 -6.99
CA GLU A 55 -12.13 -3.75 -6.58
C GLU A 55 -12.67 -2.59 -5.73
N ILE A 56 -12.41 -1.35 -6.17
CA ILE A 56 -12.73 -0.14 -5.41
C ILE A 56 -13.48 0.88 -6.28
N ASP A 57 -14.38 1.65 -5.70
CA ASP A 57 -15.09 2.68 -6.46
C ASP A 57 -14.15 3.84 -6.85
N ALA A 58 -14.43 4.46 -8.01
CA ALA A 58 -13.57 5.48 -8.58
C ALA A 58 -13.38 6.73 -7.67
N THR A 59 -14.37 7.04 -6.83
CA THR A 59 -14.29 8.20 -5.93
C THR A 59 -13.30 7.92 -4.81
N LEU A 60 -13.40 6.74 -4.20
CA LEU A 60 -12.50 6.30 -3.14
C LEU A 60 -11.09 6.05 -3.69
N GLU A 61 -10.98 5.47 -4.89
CA GLU A 61 -9.69 5.27 -5.56
C GLU A 61 -8.93 6.60 -5.75
N ALA A 62 -9.61 7.64 -6.24
CA ALA A 62 -9.02 8.96 -6.43
C ALA A 62 -8.56 9.58 -5.10
N ARG A 63 -9.35 9.41 -4.03
CA ARG A 63 -8.99 9.90 -2.68
C ARG A 63 -7.78 9.18 -2.11
N ILE A 64 -7.72 7.86 -2.23
CA ILE A 64 -6.56 7.07 -1.78
C ILE A 64 -5.33 7.45 -2.61
N ARG A 65 -5.45 7.56 -3.93
CA ARG A 65 -4.35 7.97 -4.83
C ARG A 65 -3.77 9.33 -4.42
N ALA A 66 -4.62 10.32 -4.16
CA ALA A 66 -4.20 11.63 -3.66
C ALA A 66 -3.56 11.54 -2.27
N HIS A 67 -4.07 10.68 -1.39
CA HIS A 67 -3.45 10.48 -0.09
C HIS A 67 -2.04 9.87 -0.19
N LEU A 68 -1.84 8.92 -1.10
CA LEU A 68 -0.54 8.27 -1.31
C LEU A 68 0.51 9.24 -1.88
N SER A 69 0.12 10.23 -2.69
CA SER A 69 1.06 11.27 -3.14
C SER A 69 1.55 12.17 -2.01
N ASP A 70 0.72 12.34 -0.97
CA ASP A 70 0.97 13.30 0.11
C ASP A 70 1.52 12.64 1.39
N CYS A 71 1.27 11.35 1.57
CA CYS A 71 1.62 10.60 2.78
C CYS A 71 2.68 9.51 2.50
N PRO A 72 3.97 9.78 2.75
CA PRO A 72 5.04 8.81 2.48
C PRO A 72 4.99 7.56 3.35
N LEU A 73 4.29 7.62 4.51
CA LEU A 73 4.11 6.44 5.36
C LEU A 73 3.10 5.46 4.74
N CYS A 74 2.01 5.97 4.18
CA CYS A 74 1.02 5.14 3.50
C CYS A 74 1.55 4.65 2.15
N GLU A 75 2.30 5.47 1.40
CA GLU A 75 2.98 5.03 0.17
C GLU A 75 3.93 3.86 0.44
N ALA A 76 4.78 3.95 1.47
CA ALA A 76 5.65 2.85 1.88
C ALA A 76 4.86 1.58 2.29
N PHE A 77 3.75 1.74 3.01
CA PHE A 77 2.87 0.62 3.38
C PHE A 77 2.30 -0.10 2.14
N PHE A 78 1.73 0.65 1.19
CA PHE A 78 1.18 0.08 -0.04
C PHE A 78 2.25 -0.60 -0.90
N ARG A 79 3.46 -0.01 -0.96
CA ARG A 79 4.59 -0.61 -1.66
C ARG A 79 4.95 -1.98 -1.07
N THR A 80 5.14 -2.06 0.25
CA THR A 80 5.48 -3.32 0.93
C THR A 80 4.37 -4.37 0.80
N LEU A 81 3.11 -3.96 0.83
CA LEU A 81 1.99 -4.86 0.60
C LEU A 81 2.01 -5.44 -0.82
N ARG A 82 2.23 -4.60 -1.85
CA ARG A 82 2.38 -5.05 -3.24
C ARG A 82 3.56 -6.00 -3.42
N GLU A 83 4.71 -5.71 -2.80
CA GLU A 83 5.90 -6.56 -2.82
C GLU A 83 5.61 -7.93 -2.18
N THR A 84 4.91 -7.95 -1.04
CA THR A 84 4.51 -9.20 -0.37
C THR A 84 3.58 -10.04 -1.25
N ILE A 85 2.56 -9.41 -1.86
CA ILE A 85 1.64 -10.09 -2.78
C ILE A 85 2.40 -10.67 -3.99
N ALA A 86 3.33 -9.90 -4.57
CA ALA A 86 4.15 -10.36 -5.69
C ALA A 86 5.02 -11.57 -5.30
N ALA A 87 5.63 -11.54 -4.11
CA ALA A 87 6.42 -12.66 -3.61
C ALA A 87 5.59 -13.93 -3.45
N LEU A 88 4.37 -13.82 -2.91
CA LEU A 88 3.46 -14.96 -2.75
C LEU A 88 2.98 -15.51 -4.11
N ARG A 89 2.67 -14.63 -5.07
CA ARG A 89 2.28 -15.02 -6.44
C ARG A 89 3.42 -15.70 -7.20
N GLY A 90 4.68 -15.39 -6.87
CA GLY A 90 5.86 -16.00 -7.47
C GLY A 90 6.21 -17.39 -6.93
N MET A 91 5.49 -17.89 -5.90
CA MET A 91 5.76 -19.22 -5.36
C MET A 91 5.37 -20.32 -6.36
N PRO A 92 6.11 -21.45 -6.40
CA PRO A 92 5.77 -22.56 -7.27
C PRO A 92 4.37 -23.10 -6.95
N SER A 93 3.50 -23.14 -7.95
CA SER A 93 2.21 -23.79 -7.84
C SER A 93 2.40 -25.30 -7.74
N GLN A 94 1.77 -25.93 -6.75
CA GLN A 94 1.74 -27.38 -6.66
C GLN A 94 0.72 -27.94 -7.66
N ALA A 95 1.10 -28.96 -8.42
CA ALA A 95 0.16 -29.67 -9.28
C ALA A 95 -0.87 -30.42 -8.41
N ALA A 96 -2.14 -30.34 -8.80
CA ALA A 96 -3.17 -31.13 -8.15
C ALA A 96 -2.89 -32.63 -8.35
N PRO A 97 -3.13 -33.49 -7.33
CA PRO A 97 -3.03 -34.93 -7.49
C PRO A 97 -3.96 -35.44 -8.59
N ALA A 98 -3.61 -36.57 -9.21
CA ALA A 98 -4.48 -37.23 -10.18
C ALA A 98 -5.88 -37.50 -9.58
N GLY A 99 -6.92 -37.34 -10.42
CA GLY A 99 -8.31 -37.55 -10.02
C GLY A 99 -8.89 -36.47 -9.09
N PHE A 100 -8.15 -35.39 -8.79
CA PHE A 100 -8.62 -34.35 -7.86
C PHE A 100 -9.87 -33.64 -8.37
N VAL A 101 -9.91 -33.28 -9.65
CA VAL A 101 -11.05 -32.56 -10.26
C VAL A 101 -12.31 -33.42 -10.24
N GLU A 102 -12.18 -34.70 -10.54
CA GLU A 102 -13.26 -35.69 -10.54
C GLU A 102 -13.86 -35.82 -9.14
N ARG A 103 -13.02 -36.04 -8.12
CA ARG A 103 -13.45 -36.09 -6.72
C ARG A 103 -14.15 -34.82 -6.27
N VAL A 104 -13.64 -33.65 -6.66
CA VAL A 104 -14.29 -32.38 -6.33
C VAL A 104 -15.69 -32.33 -6.97
N ARG A 105 -15.80 -32.59 -8.27
CA ARG A 105 -17.10 -32.56 -9.00
C ARG A 105 -18.16 -33.47 -8.39
N GLU A 106 -17.79 -34.69 -7.98
CA GLU A 106 -18.71 -35.64 -7.33
C GLU A 106 -19.30 -35.10 -6.02
N ASN A 107 -18.54 -34.27 -5.29
CA ASN A 107 -18.92 -33.75 -3.97
C ASN A 107 -19.62 -32.38 -3.99
N ILE A 108 -19.42 -31.56 -5.04
CA ILE A 108 -20.13 -30.27 -5.19
C ILE A 108 -21.39 -30.34 -6.06
N GLY A 109 -21.53 -31.35 -6.94
CA GLY A 109 -22.74 -31.53 -7.76
C GLY A 109 -23.89 -32.26 -7.06
N SER A 110 -23.72 -32.63 -5.79
CA SER A 110 -24.66 -33.42 -4.98
C SER A 110 -25.34 -32.61 -3.86
N GLN A 111 -25.29 -31.28 -3.92
CA GLN A 111 -26.01 -30.36 -3.02
C GLN A 111 -27.11 -29.58 -3.74
#